data_AF-A0A428QFN5-F1
#
_entry.id   AF-A0A428QFN5-F1
#
_cell.length_a   1.000
_cell.length_b   1.000
_cell.length_c   1.000
_cell.angle_alpha   90.00
_cell.angle_beta   90.00
_cell.angle_gamma   90.00
#
_symmetry.space_group_name_H-M   'P 1'
#
loop_
_entity.id
_entity.type
_entity.pdbx_description
1 polymer ?
#
loop_
_entity_poly.entity_id
_entity_poly.type
_entity_poly.pdbx_seq_one_letter_code
_entity_poly.pdbx_strand_id
1 'polypeptide(L)'
;MYGTSRGDEITVRDAIVPPQQGQSPSLGFALRELLGHLTSAQHACKTQLTQFQQHCQRVGIDMPNQALRQREWSLWVRERFDPDMCPHLQAIIDRGRRQVAASYSWQYSSSRDVSGHFANAVRLLDVSCQTVIGMVYQGMNDWDTFMKLEVELRAAVGYANLSKEVNPGYFWS
;
A
#
# COMPACT_ATOMS: atom_id res chain seq x y z
N MET A 1 -67.51 -24.34 1.98
CA MET A 1 -67.57 -23.68 3.30
C MET A 1 -66.13 -23.48 3.76
N TYR A 2 -65.74 -22.23 4.06
CA TYR A 2 -64.60 -21.70 4.85
C TYR A 2 -63.23 -22.46 4.79
N GLY A 3 -62.04 -21.89 4.57
CA GLY A 3 -61.54 -20.52 4.59
C GLY A 3 -60.05 -20.54 5.02
N THR A 4 -59.15 -20.05 4.15
CA THR A 4 -57.89 -19.28 4.38
C THR A 4 -56.77 -19.72 5.36
N SER A 5 -55.58 -19.89 4.76
CA SER A 5 -54.34 -19.08 4.95
C SER A 5 -53.08 -19.62 5.67
N ARG A 6 -51.98 -19.45 4.92
CA ARG A 6 -50.61 -19.01 5.28
C ARG A 6 -49.60 -20.00 5.87
N GLY A 7 -48.43 -20.02 5.22
CA GLY A 7 -47.16 -20.40 5.84
C GLY A 7 -46.12 -20.85 4.83
N ASP A 8 -45.57 -19.90 4.04
CA ASP A 8 -44.23 -20.04 3.50
C ASP A 8 -43.26 -20.45 4.60
N GLU A 9 -42.34 -21.37 4.31
CA GLU A 9 -40.91 -21.12 4.48
C GLU A 9 -40.13 -22.33 3.97
N ILE A 10 -39.70 -22.20 2.71
CA ILE A 10 -38.56 -22.90 2.15
C ILE A 10 -37.36 -22.54 3.04
N THR A 11 -37.03 -23.39 4.03
CA THR A 11 -35.77 -23.25 4.74
C THR A 11 -34.67 -23.86 3.88
N VAL A 12 -34.22 -23.07 2.91
CA VAL A 12 -32.84 -23.11 2.42
C VAL A 12 -31.98 -23.01 3.67
N ARG A 13 -31.54 -24.15 4.20
CA ARG A 13 -30.33 -24.21 5.00
C ARG A 13 -29.19 -23.96 4.03
N ASP A 14 -29.01 -22.70 3.66
CA ASP A 14 -27.69 -22.16 3.37
C ASP A 14 -26.92 -22.35 4.67
N ALA A 15 -26.35 -23.54 4.82
CA ALA A 15 -25.11 -23.66 5.54
C ALA A 15 -24.19 -22.67 4.86
N ILE A 16 -24.04 -21.49 5.48
CA ILE A 16 -22.93 -20.61 5.22
C ILE A 16 -21.71 -21.45 5.56
N VAL A 17 -21.23 -22.16 4.55
CA VAL A 17 -19.92 -22.80 4.56
C VAL A 17 -18.98 -21.64 4.83
N PRO A 18 -18.32 -21.59 6.00
CA PRO A 18 -17.25 -20.64 6.19
C PRO A 18 -16.28 -20.87 5.04
N PRO A 19 -15.78 -19.81 4.37
CA PRO A 19 -14.83 -19.98 3.28
C PRO A 19 -13.74 -20.95 3.74
N GLN A 20 -13.59 -22.05 2.97
CA GLN A 20 -12.61 -23.08 3.26
C GLN A 20 -11.23 -22.46 3.49
N GLN A 21 -10.57 -23.00 4.51
CA GLN A 21 -9.24 -22.65 5.02
C GLN A 21 -8.21 -22.43 3.91
N GLY A 22 -8.09 -21.19 3.43
CA GLY A 22 -6.80 -20.63 3.05
C GLY A 22 -6.32 -19.84 4.25
N GLN A 23 -5.32 -20.34 4.98
CA GLN A 23 -4.74 -19.63 6.12
C GLN A 23 -4.43 -18.18 5.68
N SER A 24 -5.17 -17.20 6.22
CA SER A 24 -4.76 -15.81 6.07
C SER A 24 -3.34 -15.74 6.62
N PRO A 25 -2.37 -15.21 5.85
CA PRO A 25 -0.98 -15.17 6.30
C PRO A 25 -0.91 -14.52 7.68
N SER A 26 0.01 -14.97 8.53
CA SER A 26 0.21 -14.31 9.82
C SER A 26 0.46 -12.82 9.59
N LEU A 27 -0.01 -11.97 10.50
CA LEU A 27 0.19 -10.52 10.35
C LEU A 27 1.67 -10.15 10.23
N GLY A 28 2.55 -10.89 10.91
CA GLY A 28 4.00 -10.74 10.76
C GLY A 28 4.49 -11.03 9.33
N PHE A 29 3.95 -12.07 8.68
CA PHE A 29 4.26 -12.36 7.28
C PHE A 29 3.71 -11.28 6.33
N ALA A 30 2.45 -10.90 6.49
CA ALA A 30 1.83 -9.86 5.65
C ALA A 30 2.56 -8.50 5.77
N LEU A 31 2.95 -8.11 6.98
CA LEU A 31 3.76 -6.91 7.23
C LEU A 31 5.15 -7.04 6.59
N ARG A 32 5.78 -8.21 6.64
CA ARG A 32 7.10 -8.45 6.04
C ARG A 32 7.05 -8.35 4.51
N GLU A 33 6.05 -8.97 3.88
CA GLU A 33 5.87 -8.88 2.43
C GLU A 33 5.62 -7.43 1.99
N LEU A 34 4.66 -6.75 2.63
CA LEU A 34 4.36 -5.36 2.33
C LEU A 34 5.59 -4.46 2.54
N LEU A 35 6.33 -4.64 3.64
CA LEU A 35 7.57 -3.91 3.89
C LEU A 35 8.60 -4.14 2.78
N GLY A 36 8.77 -5.37 2.30
CA GLY A 36 9.66 -5.69 1.18
C GLY A 36 9.29 -4.92 -0.08
N HIS A 37 8.00 -4.92 -0.44
CA HIS A 37 7.51 -4.17 -1.60
C HIS A 37 7.69 -2.66 -1.46
N LEU A 38 7.35 -2.10 -0.30
CA LEU A 38 7.51 -0.66 -0.02
C LEU A 38 8.99 -0.24 -0.05
N THR A 39 9.89 -1.07 0.50
CA THR A 39 11.33 -0.81 0.51
C THR A 39 11.90 -0.81 -0.90
N SER A 40 11.56 -1.81 -1.71
CA SER A 40 11.97 -1.88 -3.11
C SER A 40 11.45 -0.69 -3.92
N ALA A 41 10.18 -0.31 -3.73
CA ALA A 41 9.58 0.84 -4.39
C ALA A 41 10.23 2.17 -3.97
N GLN A 42 10.50 2.35 -2.68
CA GLN A 42 11.17 3.53 -2.14
C GLN A 42 12.60 3.65 -2.70
N HIS A 43 13.34 2.54 -2.75
CA HIS A 43 14.67 2.51 -3.34
C HIS A 43 14.66 2.87 -4.82
N ALA A 44 13.71 2.31 -5.59
CA ALA A 44 13.55 2.62 -7.01
C ALA A 44 13.22 4.12 -7.22
N CYS A 45 12.26 4.67 -6.48
CA CYS A 45 11.90 6.09 -6.58
C CYS A 45 13.08 7.01 -6.24
N LYS A 46 13.77 6.74 -5.13
CA LYS A 46 14.96 7.50 -4.72
C LYS A 46 16.08 7.44 -5.78
N THR A 47 16.27 6.27 -6.40
CA THR A 47 17.25 6.09 -7.47
C THR A 47 16.89 6.95 -8.68
N GLN A 48 15.62 6.95 -9.09
CA GLN A 48 15.13 7.78 -10.20
C GLN A 48 15.29 9.28 -9.92
N LEU A 49 14.94 9.73 -8.71
CA LEU A 49 15.18 11.12 -8.27
C LEU A 49 16.65 11.50 -8.38
N THR A 50 17.54 10.64 -7.88
CA THR A 50 18.99 10.89 -7.86
C THR A 50 19.55 10.96 -9.28
N GLN A 51 19.19 10.00 -10.14
CA GLN A 51 19.65 9.98 -11.52
C GLN A 51 19.11 11.16 -12.34
N PHE A 52 17.86 11.56 -12.11
CA PHE A 52 17.26 12.72 -12.76
C PHE A 52 17.92 14.03 -12.31
N GLN A 53 18.23 14.19 -11.02
CA GLN A 53 18.99 15.34 -10.52
C GLN A 53 20.39 15.42 -11.16
N GLN A 54 21.09 14.29 -11.27
CA GLN A 54 22.37 14.21 -11.97
C GLN A 54 22.25 14.51 -13.46
N HIS A 55 21.14 14.12 -14.11
CA HIS A 55 20.85 14.52 -15.49
C HIS A 55 20.70 16.03 -15.61
N CYS A 56 19.82 16.63 -14.79
CA CYS A 56 19.60 18.08 -14.80
C CYS A 56 20.91 18.86 -14.62
N GLN A 57 21.78 18.43 -13.70
CA GLN A 57 23.10 19.04 -13.51
C GLN A 57 23.99 18.94 -14.76
N ARG A 58 24.01 17.78 -15.44
CA ARG A 58 24.82 17.57 -16.64
C ARG A 58 24.34 18.41 -17.84
N VAL A 59 23.03 18.62 -17.97
CA VAL A 59 22.45 19.41 -19.05
C VAL A 59 22.30 20.90 -18.70
N GLY A 60 22.84 21.34 -17.56
CA GLY A 60 22.85 22.76 -17.16
C GLY A 60 21.47 23.30 -16.79
N ILE A 61 20.56 22.44 -16.35
CA ILE A 61 19.21 22.82 -15.93
C ILE A 61 19.25 23.27 -14.50
N ASP A 62 19.09 24.57 -14.33
CA ASP A 62 19.06 25.19 -13.03
C ASP A 62 17.75 24.84 -12.30
N MET A 63 17.86 24.41 -11.05
CA MET A 63 16.72 23.96 -10.24
C MET A 63 15.60 25.02 -10.03
N PRO A 64 15.81 26.34 -10.17
CA PRO A 64 14.69 27.29 -10.10
C PRO A 64 13.72 27.22 -11.29
N ASN A 65 14.13 26.68 -12.44
CA ASN A 65 13.28 26.66 -13.65
C ASN A 65 12.35 25.43 -13.68
N GLN A 66 11.19 25.56 -13.03
CA GLN A 66 10.20 24.49 -12.88
C GLN A 66 9.66 23.98 -14.23
N ALA A 67 9.41 24.87 -15.20
CA ALA A 67 8.85 24.48 -16.49
C ALA A 67 9.83 23.64 -17.30
N LEU A 68 11.10 24.02 -17.32
CA LEU A 68 12.14 23.26 -18.02
C LEU A 68 12.39 21.90 -17.35
N ARG A 69 12.42 21.87 -16.01
CA ARG A 69 12.54 20.62 -15.25
C ARG A 69 11.36 19.69 -15.53
N GLN A 70 10.13 20.19 -15.49
CA GLN A 70 8.95 19.38 -15.74
C GLN A 70 8.95 18.80 -17.15
N ARG A 71 9.39 19.57 -18.15
CA ARG A 71 9.58 19.07 -19.51
C ARG A 71 10.59 17.93 -19.57
N GLU A 72 11.76 18.09 -18.94
CA GLU A 72 12.77 17.02 -18.89
C GLU A 72 12.29 15.81 -18.10
N TRP A 73 11.51 16.00 -17.05
CA TRP A 73 10.92 14.90 -16.29
C TRP A 73 10.01 14.06 -17.18
N SER A 74 9.15 14.69 -17.97
CA SER A 74 8.29 13.98 -18.92
C SER A 74 9.10 13.19 -19.96
N LEU A 75 10.23 13.73 -20.44
CA LEU A 75 11.14 13.01 -21.35
C LEU A 75 11.82 11.83 -20.64
N TRP A 76 12.33 12.07 -19.43
CA TRP A 76 12.99 11.08 -18.58
C TRP A 76 12.09 9.89 -18.29
N VAL A 77 10.84 10.15 -17.88
CA VAL A 77 9.84 9.11 -17.61
C VAL A 77 9.55 8.32 -18.87
N ARG A 78 9.30 8.99 -20.01
CA ARG A 78 9.02 8.31 -21.28
C ARG A 78 10.14 7.38 -21.73
N GLU A 79 11.40 7.72 -21.45
CA GLU A 79 12.56 6.93 -21.88
C GLU A 79 12.90 5.78 -20.93
N ARG A 80 12.51 5.86 -19.66
CA ARG A 80 13.01 4.94 -18.61
C ARG A 80 11.94 4.19 -17.85
N PHE A 81 10.69 4.63 -17.89
CA PHE A 81 9.61 4.01 -17.14
C PHE A 81 8.78 3.13 -18.07
N ASP A 82 8.62 1.89 -17.66
CA ASP A 82 7.65 0.97 -18.25
C ASP A 82 6.23 1.46 -17.90
N PRO A 83 5.34 1.66 -18.90
CA PRO A 83 3.94 2.00 -18.67
C PRO A 83 3.23 1.06 -17.69
N ASP A 84 3.61 -0.21 -17.64
CA ASP A 84 3.00 -1.22 -16.76
C ASP A 84 3.52 -1.16 -15.31
N MET A 85 4.59 -0.39 -15.05
CA MET A 85 5.17 -0.28 -13.71
C MET A 85 4.22 0.37 -12.71
N CYS A 86 3.46 1.38 -13.13
CA CYS A 86 2.50 2.09 -12.27
C CYS A 86 1.35 1.19 -11.78
N PRO A 87 0.57 0.57 -12.68
CA PRO A 87 -0.51 -0.32 -12.27
C PRO A 87 0.01 -1.53 -11.48
N HIS A 88 1.21 -2.04 -11.83
CA HIS A 88 1.84 -3.13 -11.08
C HIS A 88 2.19 -2.72 -9.64
N LEU A 89 2.82 -1.55 -9.45
CA LEU A 89 3.16 -1.03 -8.13
C LEU A 89 1.91 -0.77 -7.28
N GLN A 90 0.88 -0.16 -7.86
CA GLN A 90 -0.40 0.06 -7.20
C GLN A 90 -1.05 -1.26 -6.77
N ALA A 91 -1.08 -2.25 -7.67
CA ALA A 91 -1.69 -3.55 -7.38
C ALA A 91 -0.95 -4.32 -6.27
N ILE A 92 0.38 -4.30 -6.28
CA ILE A 92 1.20 -4.97 -5.24
C ILE A 92 1.00 -4.30 -3.88
N ILE A 93 1.05 -2.97 -3.82
CA ILE A 93 0.88 -2.23 -2.55
C ILE A 93 -0.55 -2.40 -2.04
N ASP A 94 -1.56 -2.29 -2.90
CA ASP A 94 -2.96 -2.47 -2.50
C ASP A 94 -3.24 -3.89 -2.01
N ARG A 95 -2.69 -4.90 -2.69
CA ARG A 95 -2.80 -6.30 -2.24
C ARG A 95 -2.16 -6.49 -0.86
N GLY A 96 -0.93 -6.03 -0.66
CA GLY A 96 -0.22 -6.16 0.61
C GLY A 96 -0.94 -5.41 1.75
N ARG A 97 -1.43 -4.20 1.47
CA ARG A 97 -2.25 -3.40 2.39
C ARG A 97 -3.52 -4.15 2.82
N ARG A 98 -4.27 -4.72 1.87
CA ARG A 98 -5.48 -5.52 2.16
C ARG A 98 -5.15 -6.79 2.95
N GLN A 99 -4.03 -7.46 2.66
CA GLN A 99 -3.59 -8.63 3.43
C GLN A 99 -3.27 -8.25 4.88
N VAL A 100 -2.55 -7.16 5.12
CA VAL A 100 -2.28 -6.65 6.48
C VAL A 100 -3.59 -6.34 7.20
N ALA A 101 -4.54 -5.65 6.56
CA ALA A 101 -5.84 -5.34 7.15
C ALA A 101 -6.66 -6.60 7.49
N ALA A 102 -6.68 -7.59 6.59
CA ALA A 102 -7.35 -8.87 6.80
C ALA A 102 -6.73 -9.66 7.95
N SER A 103 -5.39 -9.79 7.98
CA SER A 103 -4.66 -10.48 9.04
C SER A 103 -4.79 -9.77 10.39
N TYR A 104 -4.79 -8.43 10.41
CA TYR A 104 -5.04 -7.65 11.62
C TYR A 104 -6.44 -7.89 12.16
N SER A 105 -7.46 -7.79 11.30
CA SER A 105 -8.84 -8.09 11.68
C SER A 105 -8.97 -9.51 12.19
N TRP A 106 -8.41 -10.51 11.50
CA TRP A 106 -8.47 -11.90 11.96
C TRP A 106 -7.82 -12.10 13.34
N GLN A 107 -6.59 -11.62 13.52
CA GLN A 107 -5.82 -11.85 14.75
C GLN A 107 -6.32 -11.05 15.95
N TYR A 108 -6.94 -9.89 15.72
CA TYR A 108 -7.30 -8.94 16.79
C TYR A 108 -8.77 -8.53 16.83
N SER A 109 -9.64 -9.12 15.99
CA SER A 109 -11.09 -8.84 15.91
C SER A 109 -11.83 -8.89 17.25
N SER A 110 -11.31 -9.65 18.21
CA SER A 110 -11.92 -9.87 19.53
C SER A 110 -11.08 -9.34 20.70
N SER A 111 -9.90 -8.77 20.45
CA SER A 111 -8.97 -8.36 21.51
C SER A 111 -9.15 -6.90 21.91
N ARG A 112 -9.47 -6.65 23.18
CA ARG A 112 -9.38 -5.31 23.81
C ARG A 112 -7.94 -4.91 24.15
N ASP A 113 -6.98 -5.84 24.04
CA ASP A 113 -5.60 -5.70 24.50
C ASP A 113 -4.60 -5.44 23.35
N VAL A 114 -5.08 -4.93 22.22
CA VAL A 114 -4.17 -4.37 21.21
C VAL A 114 -3.58 -3.09 21.75
N SER A 115 -2.24 -3.00 21.82
CA SER A 115 -1.59 -1.76 22.22
C SER A 115 -2.04 -0.62 21.30
N GLY A 116 -2.46 0.52 21.86
CA GLY A 116 -2.89 1.67 21.06
C GLY A 116 -1.81 2.15 20.09
N HIS A 117 -0.53 1.94 20.45
CA HIS A 117 0.61 2.20 19.58
C HIS A 117 0.61 1.30 18.34
N PHE A 118 0.33 0.00 18.47
CA PHE A 118 0.26 -0.91 17.33
C PHE A 118 -0.92 -0.60 16.42
N ALA A 119 -2.11 -0.40 16.99
CA ALA A 119 -3.29 -0.02 16.22
C ALA A 119 -3.06 1.28 15.43
N ASN A 120 -2.42 2.28 16.05
CA ASN A 120 -2.09 3.52 15.37
C ASN A 120 -1.02 3.34 14.28
N ALA A 121 0.00 2.50 14.49
CA ALA A 121 1.02 2.21 13.49
C ALA A 121 0.42 1.56 12.22
N VAL A 122 -0.45 0.56 12.40
CA VAL A 122 -1.15 -0.12 11.28
C VAL A 122 -2.09 0.86 10.56
N ARG A 123 -2.78 1.73 11.29
CA ARG A 123 -3.63 2.78 10.70
C ARG A 123 -2.82 3.78 9.86
N LEU A 124 -1.69 4.26 10.38
CA LEU A 124 -0.81 5.18 9.65
C LEU A 124 -0.20 4.51 8.41
N LEU A 125 0.17 3.24 8.51
CA LEU A 125 0.60 2.44 7.37
C LEU A 125 -0.49 2.37 6.29
N ASP A 126 -1.74 2.07 6.65
CA ASP A 126 -2.85 2.01 5.69
C ASP A 126 -3.06 3.36 4.98
N VAL A 127 -3.06 4.47 5.73
CA VAL A 127 -3.17 5.82 5.16
C VAL A 127 -2.03 6.11 4.19
N SER A 128 -0.77 5.88 4.59
CA SER A 128 0.37 6.11 3.70
C SER A 128 0.33 5.22 2.45
N CYS A 129 -0.07 3.95 2.57
CA CYS A 129 -0.24 3.09 1.40
C CYS A 129 -1.33 3.60 0.45
N GLN A 130 -2.46 4.08 0.96
CA GLN A 130 -3.52 4.69 0.13
C GLN A 130 -3.02 5.95 -0.58
N THR A 131 -2.29 6.82 0.12
CA THR A 131 -1.67 8.02 -0.46
C THR A 131 -0.71 7.65 -1.58
N VAL A 132 0.19 6.67 -1.35
CA VAL A 132 1.11 6.16 -2.38
C VAL A 132 0.33 5.67 -3.60
N ILE A 133 -0.68 4.81 -3.42
CA ILE A 133 -1.51 4.30 -4.52
C ILE A 133 -2.13 5.45 -5.33
N GLY A 134 -2.67 6.47 -4.66
CA GLY A 134 -3.27 7.63 -5.32
C GLY A 134 -2.29 8.51 -6.09
N MET A 135 -1.02 8.52 -5.68
CA MET A 135 0.01 9.42 -6.23
C MET A 135 0.87 8.80 -7.33
N VAL A 136 0.98 7.47 -7.41
CA VAL A 136 1.91 6.80 -8.35
C VAL A 136 1.76 7.32 -9.79
N TYR A 137 0.53 7.34 -10.32
CA TYR A 137 0.29 7.80 -11.70
C TYR A 137 0.59 9.30 -11.86
N GLN A 138 0.18 10.12 -10.89
CA GLN A 138 0.42 11.56 -10.95
C GLN A 138 1.92 11.88 -10.86
N GLY A 139 2.68 11.14 -10.05
CA GLY A 139 4.13 11.30 -9.94
C GLY A 139 4.87 11.04 -11.25
N MET A 140 4.43 10.08 -12.06
CA MET A 140 5.05 9.88 -13.38
C MET A 140 4.81 11.05 -14.33
N ASN A 141 3.74 11.81 -14.12
CA ASN A 141 3.40 12.94 -14.97
C ASN A 141 3.90 14.27 -14.40
N ASP A 142 4.19 14.36 -13.11
CA ASP A 142 4.55 15.58 -12.41
C ASP A 142 5.71 15.35 -11.43
N TRP A 143 6.81 16.09 -11.63
CA TRP A 143 8.03 15.94 -10.86
C TRP A 143 7.82 16.21 -9.35
N ASP A 144 7.08 17.27 -9.01
CA ASP A 144 6.87 17.65 -7.62
C ASP A 144 6.03 16.60 -6.88
N THR A 145 5.06 16.02 -7.58
CA THR A 145 4.28 14.87 -7.09
C THR A 145 5.14 13.62 -6.96
N PHE A 146 6.09 13.39 -7.86
CA PHE A 146 7.04 12.27 -7.73
C PHE A 146 7.98 12.42 -6.51
N MET A 147 8.43 13.64 -6.21
CA MET A 147 9.18 13.90 -4.98
C MET A 147 8.35 13.60 -3.73
N LYS A 148 7.09 14.04 -3.71
CA LYS A 148 6.18 13.75 -2.60
C LYS A 148 5.89 12.25 -2.48
N LEU A 149 5.76 11.54 -3.61
CA LEU A 149 5.59 10.08 -3.64
C LEU A 149 6.77 9.37 -2.95
N GLU A 150 8.01 9.81 -3.15
CA GLU A 150 9.16 9.22 -2.45
C GLU A 150 9.09 9.46 -0.93
N VAL A 151 8.64 10.64 -0.50
CA VAL A 151 8.45 10.94 0.93
C VAL A 151 7.38 10.04 1.54
N GLU A 152 6.25 9.86 0.86
CA GLU A 152 5.16 8.99 1.32
C GLU A 152 5.56 7.51 1.33
N LEU A 153 6.33 7.06 0.34
CA LEU A 153 6.92 5.72 0.34
C LEU A 153 7.87 5.52 1.53
N ARG A 154 8.70 6.51 1.84
CA ARG A 154 9.58 6.47 3.02
C ARG A 154 8.79 6.43 4.33
N ALA A 155 7.70 7.20 4.43
CA ALA A 155 6.81 7.16 5.58
C ALA A 155 6.12 5.79 5.71
N ALA A 156 5.62 5.22 4.61
CA ALA A 156 5.03 3.88 4.58
C ALA A 156 6.03 2.80 5.04
N VAL A 157 7.28 2.85 4.59
CA VAL A 157 8.36 1.97 5.08
C VAL A 157 8.56 2.15 6.60
N GLY A 158 8.58 3.39 7.08
CA GLY A 158 8.68 3.70 8.51
C GLY A 158 7.54 3.09 9.33
N TYR A 159 6.29 3.26 8.88
CA TYR A 159 5.12 2.71 9.57
C TYR A 159 5.03 1.19 9.47
N ALA A 160 5.50 0.58 8.37
CA ALA A 160 5.59 -0.88 8.26
C ALA A 160 6.62 -1.45 9.24
N ASN A 161 7.79 -0.81 9.39
CA ASN A 161 8.78 -1.19 10.40
C ASN A 161 8.26 -0.99 11.82
N LEU A 162 7.63 0.15 12.11
CA LEU A 162 7.05 0.41 13.43
C LEU A 162 5.98 -0.64 13.77
N SER A 163 5.08 -0.93 12.82
CA SER A 163 4.05 -1.97 12.97
C SER A 163 4.67 -3.32 13.26
N LYS A 164 5.81 -3.65 12.64
CA LYS A 164 6.56 -4.88 12.89
C LYS A 164 7.13 -4.92 14.31
N GLU A 165 7.73 -3.83 14.77
CA GLU A 165 8.41 -3.72 16.07
C GLU A 165 7.43 -3.77 17.25
N VAL A 166 6.28 -3.11 17.11
CA VAL A 166 5.30 -3.01 18.20
C VAL A 166 4.19 -4.07 18.11
N ASN A 167 4.28 -5.00 17.14
CA ASN A 167 3.35 -6.11 17.00
C ASN A 167 3.55 -7.11 18.17
N PRO A 168 2.53 -7.32 19.03
CA PRO A 168 2.65 -8.18 20.20
C PRO A 168 2.83 -9.67 19.84
N GLY A 169 2.51 -10.08 18.61
CA GLY A 169 2.71 -11.44 18.10
C GLY A 169 4.02 -11.66 17.35
N TYR A 170 4.87 -10.64 17.16
CA TYR A 170 6.03 -10.74 16.27
C TYR A 170 7.17 -11.64 16.79
N PHE A 171 7.27 -11.82 18.11
CA PHE A 171 8.32 -12.66 18.74
C PHE A 171 7.97 -14.15 18.79
N TRP A 172 6.74 -14.53 18.42
CA TRP A 172 6.22 -15.89 18.58
C TRP A 172 5.96 -16.60 17.23
N SER A 173 6.39 -15.99 16.11
CA SER A 173 6.19 -16.49 14.74
C SER A 173 7.48 -16.73 13.99
#